data_AF-A0A953UF21-F1
#
_entry.id   AF-A0A953UF21-F1
#
_cell.length_a   1.000
_cell.length_b   1.000
_cell.length_c   1.000
_cell.angle_alpha   90.00
_cell.angle_beta   90.00
_cell.angle_gamma   90.00
#
_symmetry.space_group_name_H-M   'P 1'
#
loop_
_entity.id
_entity.type
_entity.pdbx_description
1 polymer ?
#
loop_
_entity_poly.entity_id
_entity_poly.type
_entity_poly.pdbx_seq_one_letter_code
_entity_poly.pdbx_strand_id
1 'polypeptide(L)'
;MKRIFFLVSLICPAMLAQTQDEPVILTVDVENMVIYRGTVFDATKLAKDPGPTNSVNQAFVESVTIGDIVAVNGKPVKGLSSSPVYALPFRQSPQPGQAIADFDLGGENFCNWTFFATDGTVLGVITDAGLAGGVAGHSITSGWLGFSGVVGEHRTQSSTPARQATTAEDPANRRILGGGKMTLRFYLYPRVRPAVVVTANGPAVTHIDYSPVTSSNPARPGETLILTATGLGPVKPNLEPPGAITFSSSPLQRVNAPVTVVFNGQELPTIDQVGWPGQKSTYWVDFQVPADAVAGNATLQLVATWMPGPVVTIPVGARP
;
A
#
# COMPACT_ATOMS: atom_id res chain seq x y z
N MET A 1 -47.25 -33.84 -39.33
CA MET A 1 -45.85 -33.44 -38.99
C MET A 1 -45.86 -32.75 -37.63
N LYS A 2 -45.42 -33.45 -36.57
CA LYS A 2 -45.32 -32.89 -35.21
C LYS A 2 -44.00 -32.10 -35.10
N ARG A 3 -44.09 -30.79 -34.86
CA ARG A 3 -42.91 -29.93 -34.65
C ARG A 3 -42.45 -30.08 -33.20
N ILE A 4 -41.30 -30.71 -33.02
CA ILE A 4 -40.57 -30.79 -31.75
C ILE A 4 -39.79 -29.49 -31.60
N PHE A 5 -40.16 -28.66 -30.61
CA PHE A 5 -39.35 -27.52 -30.21
C PHE A 5 -38.21 -28.01 -29.32
N PHE A 6 -36.98 -27.91 -29.80
CA PHE A 6 -35.79 -28.05 -28.97
C PHE A 6 -35.60 -26.78 -28.15
N LEU A 7 -35.79 -26.89 -26.84
CA LEU A 7 -35.43 -25.84 -25.89
C LEU A 7 -33.91 -25.90 -25.67
N VAL A 8 -33.16 -25.01 -26.30
CA VAL A 8 -31.73 -24.82 -26.02
C VAL A 8 -31.62 -24.06 -24.71
N SER A 9 -31.31 -24.77 -23.62
CA SER A 9 -30.93 -24.16 -22.35
C SER A 9 -29.60 -23.43 -22.54
N LEU A 10 -29.62 -22.10 -22.58
CA LEU A 10 -28.42 -21.30 -22.40
C LEU A 10 -27.91 -21.53 -20.97
N ILE A 11 -26.86 -22.34 -20.85
CA ILE A 11 -26.02 -22.36 -19.65
C ILE A 11 -25.23 -21.05 -19.67
N CYS A 12 -25.83 -19.99 -19.15
CA CYS A 12 -25.08 -18.81 -18.76
C CYS A 12 -24.22 -19.26 -17.56
N PRO A 13 -22.87 -19.28 -17.64
CA PRO A 13 -22.09 -19.43 -16.43
C PRO A 13 -22.51 -18.28 -15.54
N ALA A 14 -23.08 -18.60 -14.37
CA ALA A 14 -23.27 -17.61 -13.33
C ALA A 14 -21.88 -16.99 -13.11
N MET A 15 -21.67 -15.78 -13.62
CA MET A 15 -20.62 -14.93 -13.11
C MET A 15 -20.94 -14.83 -11.63
N LEU A 16 -20.16 -15.54 -10.80
CA LEU A 16 -20.12 -15.26 -9.38
C LEU A 16 -19.89 -13.75 -9.30
N ALA A 17 -20.92 -13.00 -8.90
CA ALA A 17 -20.76 -11.61 -8.59
C ALA A 17 -19.57 -11.55 -7.63
N GLN A 18 -18.45 -10.97 -8.08
CA GLN A 18 -17.35 -10.67 -7.19
C GLN A 18 -17.96 -9.73 -6.16
N THR A 19 -18.26 -10.23 -4.97
CA THR A 19 -18.37 -9.39 -3.78
C THR A 19 -17.17 -8.47 -3.82
N GLN A 20 -17.40 -7.17 -3.94
CA GLN A 20 -16.34 -6.19 -3.91
C GLN A 20 -15.59 -6.40 -2.60
N ASP A 21 -14.32 -6.79 -2.68
CA ASP A 21 -13.50 -7.02 -1.49
C ASP A 21 -13.55 -5.77 -0.61
N GLU A 22 -13.74 -5.98 0.70
CA GLU A 22 -13.64 -4.93 1.71
C GLU A 22 -12.32 -4.15 1.55
N PRO A 23 -12.31 -2.81 1.66
CA PRO A 23 -11.08 -2.04 1.45
C PRO A 23 -9.98 -2.44 2.44
N VAL A 24 -8.73 -2.47 1.98
CA VAL A 24 -7.58 -2.45 2.89
C VAL A 24 -7.49 -1.05 3.48
N ILE A 25 -7.57 -0.95 4.80
CA ILE A 25 -7.48 0.33 5.49
C ILE A 25 -6.05 0.53 6.00
N LEU A 26 -5.40 1.62 5.57
CA LEU A 26 -4.12 2.06 6.12
C LEU A 26 -4.29 3.39 6.85
N THR A 27 -3.70 3.49 8.05
CA THR A 27 -3.49 4.76 8.74
C THR A 27 -2.06 5.20 8.47
N VAL A 28 -1.87 6.38 7.86
CA VAL A 28 -0.55 6.89 7.47
C VAL A 28 -0.28 8.18 8.24
N ASP A 29 0.83 8.21 8.96
CA ASP A 29 1.25 9.38 9.73
C ASP A 29 2.37 10.14 9.02
N VAL A 30 2.19 11.46 8.93
CA VAL A 30 3.09 12.39 8.27
C VAL A 30 3.52 13.47 9.23
N GLU A 31 4.81 13.80 9.22
CA GLU A 31 5.40 14.87 10.02
C GLU A 31 6.21 15.86 9.18
N ASN A 32 6.60 16.97 9.83
CA ASN A 32 7.46 18.01 9.28
C ASN A 32 6.90 18.61 7.97
N MET A 33 5.58 18.69 7.83
CA MET A 33 4.94 19.11 6.59
C MET A 33 5.14 20.60 6.33
N VAL A 34 5.69 20.97 5.16
CA VAL A 34 5.94 22.35 4.76
C VAL A 34 5.46 22.58 3.33
N ILE A 35 4.81 23.71 3.09
CA ILE A 35 4.41 24.20 1.77
C ILE A 35 5.38 25.30 1.35
N TYR A 36 6.20 25.02 0.34
CA TYR A 36 7.09 26.01 -0.28
C TYR A 36 6.36 26.64 -1.46
N ARG A 37 6.15 27.97 -1.41
CA ARG A 37 5.45 28.72 -2.45
C ARG A 37 6.45 29.43 -3.36
N GLY A 38 6.23 29.35 -4.67
CA GLY A 38 7.04 29.93 -5.73
C GLY A 38 6.95 31.45 -5.83
N THR A 39 7.12 32.16 -4.73
CA THR A 39 7.09 33.63 -4.67
C THR A 39 8.46 34.28 -4.87
N VAL A 40 9.49 33.48 -5.19
CA VAL A 40 10.88 33.92 -5.40
C VAL A 40 11.24 33.72 -6.86
N PHE A 41 11.39 34.81 -7.60
CA PHE A 41 11.67 34.80 -9.04
C PHE A 41 13.16 34.91 -9.37
N ASP A 42 13.99 35.31 -8.40
CA ASP A 42 15.43 35.30 -8.53
C ASP A 42 15.95 33.88 -8.29
N ALA A 43 16.28 33.19 -9.39
CA ALA A 43 16.75 31.81 -9.34
C ALA A 43 18.01 31.63 -8.48
N THR A 44 18.80 32.70 -8.29
CA THR A 44 20.00 32.65 -7.46
C THR A 44 19.71 32.53 -5.97
N LYS A 45 18.46 32.76 -5.53
CA LYS A 45 18.02 32.69 -4.13
C LYS A 45 17.24 31.42 -3.78
N LEU A 46 16.88 30.60 -4.76
CA LEU A 46 16.09 29.38 -4.54
C LEU A 46 16.86 28.39 -3.65
N ALA A 47 16.19 27.88 -2.62
CA ALA A 47 16.68 26.85 -1.70
C ALA A 47 18.04 27.17 -1.04
N LYS A 48 18.28 28.42 -0.62
CA LYS A 48 19.55 28.87 -0.03
C LYS A 48 19.43 29.55 1.33
N ASP A 49 18.26 30.03 1.72
CA ASP A 49 18.09 30.67 3.02
C ASP A 49 18.02 29.61 4.13
N PRO A 50 19.00 29.54 5.05
CA PRO A 50 18.98 28.54 6.11
C PRO A 50 17.91 28.81 7.18
N GLY A 51 17.38 30.04 7.23
CA GLY A 51 16.37 30.47 8.19
C GLY A 51 14.93 30.22 7.70
N PRO A 52 13.96 30.33 8.61
CA PRO A 52 12.55 30.23 8.24
C PRO A 52 12.14 31.44 7.39
N THR A 53 11.49 31.19 6.26
CA THR A 53 10.88 32.23 5.45
C THR A 53 9.35 32.22 5.61
N ASN A 54 8.69 33.34 5.25
CA ASN A 54 7.24 33.44 5.26
C ASN A 54 6.71 33.57 3.84
N SER A 55 5.64 32.85 3.52
CA SER A 55 4.95 33.01 2.25
C SER A 55 3.46 33.31 2.45
N VAL A 56 2.89 33.94 1.42
CA VAL A 56 1.46 34.22 1.34
C VAL A 56 0.82 33.33 0.28
N ASN A 57 -0.41 32.92 0.52
CA ASN A 57 -1.19 32.19 -0.46
C ASN A 57 -1.72 33.18 -1.51
N GLN A 58 -1.27 33.05 -2.75
CA GLN A 58 -1.64 33.93 -3.87
C GLN A 58 -2.07 33.08 -5.06
N ALA A 59 -3.13 33.49 -5.76
CA ALA A 59 -3.62 32.76 -6.92
C ALA A 59 -2.53 32.56 -7.99
N PHE A 60 -2.55 31.40 -8.64
CA PHE A 60 -1.61 30.95 -9.67
C PHE A 60 -0.17 30.71 -9.21
N VAL A 61 0.15 30.90 -7.93
CA VAL A 61 1.47 30.55 -7.39
C VAL A 61 1.59 29.05 -7.27
N GLU A 62 2.54 28.49 -8.00
CA GLU A 62 2.96 27.09 -7.83
C GLU A 62 3.57 26.89 -6.44
N SER A 63 3.22 25.78 -5.83
CA SER A 63 3.72 25.40 -4.51
C SER A 63 4.09 23.93 -4.49
N VAL A 64 5.05 23.54 -3.66
CA VAL A 64 5.33 22.15 -3.34
C VAL A 64 5.15 21.90 -1.85
N THR A 65 4.31 20.93 -1.52
CA THR A 65 4.17 20.41 -0.17
C THR A 65 5.10 19.23 0.02
N ILE A 66 5.85 19.19 1.11
CA ILE A 66 6.78 18.11 1.46
C ILE A 66 6.56 17.70 2.90
N GLY A 67 6.36 16.40 3.15
CA GLY A 67 6.23 15.81 4.49
C GLY A 67 6.95 14.45 4.58
N ASP A 68 7.36 14.09 5.79
CA ASP A 68 7.95 12.77 6.07
C ASP A 68 6.85 11.79 6.46
N ILE A 69 6.73 10.66 5.77
CA ILE A 69 5.90 9.55 6.26
C ILE A 69 6.71 8.83 7.32
N VAL A 70 6.17 8.76 8.54
CA VAL A 70 6.89 8.22 9.71
C VAL A 70 6.31 6.90 10.22
N ALA A 71 5.03 6.64 9.96
CA ALA A 71 4.38 5.39 10.35
C ALA A 71 3.24 4.99 9.40
N VAL A 72 3.01 3.67 9.31
CA VAL A 72 1.82 3.07 8.69
C VAL A 72 1.24 2.07 9.69
N ASN A 73 -0.05 2.22 10.00
CA ASN A 73 -0.77 1.42 11.00
C ASN A 73 -0.05 1.40 12.36
N GLY A 74 0.52 2.53 12.77
CA GLY A 74 1.30 2.67 14.00
C GLY A 74 2.69 2.01 13.99
N LYS A 75 3.08 1.34 12.90
CA LYS A 75 4.41 0.75 12.74
C LYS A 75 5.37 1.75 12.06
N PRO A 76 6.59 1.95 12.58
CA PRO A 76 7.56 2.86 11.96
C PRO A 76 7.89 2.49 10.52
N VAL A 77 7.90 3.49 9.64
CA VAL A 77 8.37 3.39 8.26
C VAL A 77 9.20 4.61 7.89
N LYS A 78 9.77 4.62 6.69
CA LYS A 78 10.29 5.84 6.09
C LYS A 78 9.46 6.17 4.86
N GLY A 79 9.31 7.44 4.55
CA GLY A 79 8.68 7.81 3.30
C GLY A 79 8.57 9.30 3.08
N LEU A 80 8.06 9.63 1.92
CA LEU A 80 7.90 11.00 1.46
C LEU A 80 6.46 11.18 0.99
N SER A 81 5.79 12.17 1.57
CA SER A 81 4.60 12.78 0.99
C SER A 81 5.05 14.02 0.23
N SER A 82 4.80 14.06 -1.07
CA SER A 82 5.08 15.24 -1.88
C SER A 82 3.89 15.59 -2.76
N SER A 83 3.58 16.88 -2.87
CA SER A 83 2.46 17.33 -3.69
C SER A 83 2.78 18.66 -4.35
N PRO A 84 2.84 18.74 -5.70
CA PRO A 84 2.67 20.00 -6.38
C PRO A 84 1.23 20.49 -6.17
N VAL A 85 1.10 21.76 -5.81
CA VAL A 85 -0.18 22.42 -5.54
C VAL A 85 -0.19 23.74 -6.29
N TYR A 86 -1.27 23.99 -7.03
CA TYR A 86 -1.56 25.34 -7.52
C TYR A 86 -2.45 26.05 -6.51
N ALA A 87 -1.97 27.17 -6.00
CA ALA A 87 -2.81 28.05 -5.21
C ALA A 87 -3.90 28.63 -6.10
N LEU A 88 -5.12 28.08 -6.04
CA LEU A 88 -6.27 28.60 -6.76
C LEU A 88 -7.51 28.52 -5.87
N PRO A 89 -7.66 29.42 -4.89
CA PRO A 89 -8.85 29.45 -4.05
C PRO A 89 -10.06 29.87 -4.91
N PHE A 90 -11.03 28.97 -5.03
CA PHE A 90 -12.32 29.22 -5.66
C PHE A 90 -13.29 29.80 -4.63
N ARG A 91 -13.97 30.89 -4.96
CA ARG A 91 -14.86 31.59 -4.03
C ARG A 91 -16.20 31.96 -4.66
N GLN A 92 -17.29 31.80 -3.90
CA GLN A 92 -18.61 32.32 -4.26
C GLN A 92 -18.65 33.85 -4.28
N SER A 93 -17.86 34.48 -3.43
CA SER A 93 -17.71 35.94 -3.34
C SER A 93 -16.23 36.31 -3.35
N PRO A 94 -15.57 36.26 -4.52
CA PRO A 94 -14.13 36.45 -4.63
C PRO A 94 -13.72 37.90 -4.35
N GLN A 95 -12.56 38.06 -3.73
CA GLN A 95 -11.82 39.33 -3.68
C GLN A 95 -10.91 39.47 -4.92
N PRO A 96 -10.37 40.67 -5.23
CA PRO A 96 -9.34 40.81 -6.25
C PRO A 96 -8.20 39.81 -6.04
N GLY A 97 -7.87 39.05 -7.09
CA GLY A 97 -6.85 37.99 -7.03
C GLY A 97 -7.38 36.60 -6.61
N GLN A 98 -8.70 36.39 -6.53
CA GLN A 98 -9.32 35.07 -6.33
C GLN A 98 -10.17 34.68 -7.54
N ALA A 99 -10.32 33.37 -7.75
CA ALA A 99 -11.17 32.85 -8.82
C ALA A 99 -12.64 32.80 -8.36
N ILE A 100 -13.55 33.32 -9.19
CA ILE A 100 -15.00 33.15 -8.97
C ILE A 100 -15.39 31.70 -9.24
N ALA A 101 -16.27 31.14 -8.41
CA ALA A 101 -16.89 29.84 -8.62
C ALA A 101 -18.25 29.78 -7.92
N ASP A 102 -19.06 28.76 -8.24
CA ASP A 102 -20.37 28.57 -7.62
C ASP A 102 -20.29 28.00 -6.19
N PHE A 103 -19.09 27.73 -5.68
CA PHE A 103 -18.83 27.18 -4.36
C PHE A 103 -17.45 27.61 -3.84
N ASP A 104 -17.25 27.54 -2.52
CA ASP A 104 -15.96 27.79 -1.90
C ASP A 104 -15.12 26.49 -1.88
N LEU A 105 -13.93 26.55 -2.45
CA LEU A 105 -13.02 25.40 -2.52
C LEU A 105 -11.55 25.82 -2.48
N GLY A 106 -10.68 24.91 -2.03
CA GLY A 106 -9.24 25.05 -2.22
C GLY A 106 -8.80 24.68 -3.65
N GLY A 107 -7.49 24.77 -3.89
CA GLY A 107 -6.91 24.32 -5.16
C GLY A 107 -6.92 22.79 -5.30
N GLU A 108 -6.57 22.33 -6.49
CA GLU A 108 -6.31 20.91 -6.75
C GLU A 108 -4.92 20.51 -6.26
N ASN A 109 -4.85 19.31 -5.69
CA ASN A 109 -3.63 18.67 -5.21
C ASN A 109 -3.41 17.37 -5.97
N PHE A 110 -2.18 17.15 -6.42
CA PHE A 110 -1.71 15.84 -6.86
C PHE A 110 -0.70 15.35 -5.85
N CYS A 111 -0.93 14.23 -5.17
CA CYS A 111 -0.02 13.76 -4.13
C CYS A 111 0.69 12.48 -4.55
N ASN A 112 1.99 12.41 -4.27
CA ASN A 112 2.79 11.21 -4.33
C ASN A 112 3.16 10.77 -2.91
N TRP A 113 2.93 9.49 -2.63
CA TRP A 113 3.21 8.85 -1.36
C TRP A 113 4.21 7.73 -1.60
N THR A 114 5.48 8.00 -1.33
CA THR A 114 6.54 7.02 -1.52
C THR A 114 6.89 6.38 -0.19
N PHE A 115 6.72 5.05 -0.11
CA PHE A 115 6.93 4.27 1.10
C PHE A 115 8.22 3.46 1.01
N PHE A 116 8.97 3.46 2.11
CA PHE A 116 10.19 2.70 2.32
C PHE A 116 10.12 1.96 3.65
N ALA A 117 10.73 0.78 3.70
CA ALA A 117 11.03 0.13 4.96
C ALA A 117 12.10 0.95 5.73
N THR A 118 12.24 0.67 7.02
CA THR A 118 13.19 1.38 7.89
C THR A 118 14.65 1.21 7.45
N ASP A 119 14.96 0.12 6.74
CA ASP A 119 16.26 -0.17 6.14
C ASP A 119 16.52 0.55 4.80
N GLY A 120 15.53 1.28 4.27
CA GLY A 120 15.61 1.99 2.99
C GLY A 120 15.12 1.20 1.77
N THR A 121 14.62 -0.02 1.94
CA THR A 121 14.00 -0.79 0.84
C THR A 121 12.72 -0.10 0.37
N VAL A 122 12.58 0.12 -0.95
CA VAL A 122 11.37 0.72 -1.54
C VAL A 122 10.20 -0.27 -1.45
N LEU A 123 9.10 0.15 -0.83
CA LEU A 123 7.89 -0.67 -0.67
C LEU A 123 6.88 -0.39 -1.78
N GLY A 124 6.71 0.89 -2.13
CA GLY A 124 5.93 1.29 -3.28
C GLY A 124 5.53 2.75 -3.25
N VAL A 125 4.73 3.11 -4.26
CA VAL A 125 4.21 4.47 -4.42
C VAL A 125 2.71 4.40 -4.58
N ILE A 126 1.99 5.32 -3.94
CA ILE A 126 0.59 5.62 -4.23
C ILE A 126 0.54 7.05 -4.78
N THR A 127 -0.22 7.25 -5.85
CA THR A 127 -0.52 8.58 -6.38
C THR A 127 -2.01 8.83 -6.31
N ASP A 128 -2.38 10.04 -5.91
CA ASP A 128 -3.77 10.47 -5.86
C ASP A 128 -3.94 11.88 -6.44
N ALA A 129 -5.20 12.25 -6.65
CA ALA A 129 -5.61 13.60 -6.94
C ALA A 129 -6.86 13.95 -6.12
N GLY A 130 -6.95 15.20 -5.68
CA GLY A 130 -8.06 15.65 -4.87
C GLY A 130 -8.07 17.16 -4.67
N LEU A 131 -9.08 17.63 -3.95
CA LEU A 131 -9.29 19.05 -3.70
C LEU A 131 -8.79 19.41 -2.29
N ALA A 132 -8.03 20.49 -2.17
CA ALA A 132 -7.65 21.04 -0.88
C ALA A 132 -8.90 21.55 -0.14
N GLY A 133 -9.04 21.24 1.14
CA GLY A 133 -10.01 21.92 2.01
C GLY A 133 -11.41 21.32 2.14
N GLY A 134 -11.64 20.05 1.77
CA GLY A 134 -12.56 19.22 2.57
C GLY A 134 -14.02 19.06 2.13
N VAL A 135 -14.35 19.05 0.84
CA VAL A 135 -15.66 18.53 0.37
C VAL A 135 -15.60 17.10 -0.19
N ALA A 136 -14.43 16.63 -0.64
CA ALA A 136 -14.21 15.27 -1.10
C ALA A 136 -12.83 14.77 -0.64
N GLY A 137 -12.70 13.46 -0.38
CA GLY A 137 -11.39 12.83 -0.18
C GLY A 137 -10.52 12.94 -1.43
N HIS A 138 -9.28 12.47 -1.34
CA HIS A 138 -8.45 12.30 -2.53
C HIS A 138 -8.72 10.94 -3.14
N SER A 139 -8.90 10.90 -4.47
CA SER A 139 -9.05 9.67 -5.22
C SER A 139 -7.69 9.11 -5.58
N ILE A 140 -7.44 7.86 -5.24
CA ILE A 140 -6.21 7.15 -5.58
C ILE A 140 -6.28 6.75 -7.05
N THR A 141 -5.38 7.31 -7.84
CA THR A 141 -5.37 7.19 -9.31
C THR A 141 -4.37 6.16 -9.80
N SER A 142 -3.33 5.86 -9.02
CA SER A 142 -2.39 4.81 -9.35
C SER A 142 -1.60 4.31 -8.14
N GLY A 143 -0.97 3.15 -8.32
CA GLY A 143 0.08 2.69 -7.43
C GLY A 143 1.14 1.89 -8.19
N TRP A 144 2.33 1.83 -7.60
CA TRP A 144 3.50 1.18 -8.16
C TRP A 144 4.16 0.25 -7.14
N LEU A 145 4.87 -0.77 -7.62
CA LEU A 145 5.48 -1.85 -6.82
C LEU A 145 4.43 -2.56 -5.94
N GLY A 146 4.59 -2.51 -4.62
CA GLY A 146 3.67 -3.14 -3.68
C GLY A 146 2.22 -2.69 -3.83
N PHE A 147 1.96 -1.53 -4.44
CA PHE A 147 0.63 -0.97 -4.67
C PHE A 147 0.16 -1.07 -6.13
N SER A 148 0.78 -1.93 -6.95
CA SER A 148 0.47 -2.02 -8.38
C SER A 148 -1.01 -2.28 -8.65
N GLY A 149 -1.64 -1.37 -9.39
CA GLY A 149 -3.06 -1.45 -9.76
C GLY A 149 -4.04 -1.15 -8.62
N VAL A 150 -3.59 -0.58 -7.51
CA VAL A 150 -4.49 -0.11 -6.44
C VAL A 150 -5.33 1.08 -6.93
N VAL A 151 -6.60 1.10 -6.50
CA VAL A 151 -7.50 2.25 -6.59
C VAL A 151 -8.13 2.51 -5.22
N GLY A 152 -8.84 3.62 -5.05
CA GLY A 152 -9.55 3.90 -3.80
C GLY A 152 -9.57 5.37 -3.46
N GLU A 153 -9.60 5.67 -2.17
CA GLU A 153 -9.57 7.04 -1.67
C GLU A 153 -8.76 7.17 -0.38
N HIS A 154 -8.39 8.39 -0.02
CA HIS A 154 -7.97 8.68 1.35
C HIS A 154 -8.63 9.93 1.91
N ARG A 155 -8.66 10.00 3.24
CA ARG A 155 -9.24 11.10 4.00
C ARG A 155 -8.29 11.52 5.10
N THR A 156 -8.16 12.83 5.30
CA THR A 156 -7.47 13.37 6.48
C THR A 156 -8.31 13.07 7.73
N GLN A 157 -7.68 12.48 8.75
CA GLN A 157 -8.31 12.20 10.05
C GLN A 157 -8.02 13.33 11.04
N SER A 158 -6.78 13.79 11.09
CA SER A 158 -6.33 14.91 11.92
C SER A 158 -5.18 15.62 11.24
N SER A 159 -5.09 16.94 11.45
CA SER A 159 -3.97 17.72 10.92
C SER A 159 -3.61 18.89 11.83
N THR A 160 -2.30 19.18 11.85
CA THR A 160 -1.75 20.48 12.21
C THR A 160 -1.32 21.13 10.90
N PRO A 161 -1.75 22.38 10.60
CA PRO A 161 -1.44 23.02 9.33
C PRO A 161 0.05 22.96 8.98
N ALA A 162 0.37 22.69 7.72
CA ALA A 162 1.73 22.77 7.23
C ALA A 162 2.29 24.18 7.41
N ARG A 163 3.56 24.27 7.82
CA ARG A 163 4.26 25.55 7.83
C ARG A 163 4.37 26.07 6.39
N GLN A 164 4.15 27.35 6.20
CA GLN A 164 4.27 28.01 4.90
C GLN A 164 5.66 28.64 4.81
N ALA A 165 6.35 28.41 3.70
CA ALA A 165 7.64 28.99 3.39
C ALA A 165 7.67 29.46 1.94
N THR A 166 8.60 30.33 1.60
CA THR A 166 8.93 30.65 0.20
C THR A 166 9.87 29.61 -0.37
N THR A 167 10.01 29.55 -1.68
CA THR A 167 11.04 28.73 -2.35
C THR A 167 12.48 29.21 -2.13
N ALA A 168 12.73 30.32 -1.41
CA ALA A 168 14.09 30.69 -1.01
C ALA A 168 14.62 29.87 0.17
N GLU A 169 13.75 29.36 1.03
CA GLU A 169 14.15 28.55 2.20
C GLU A 169 14.85 27.27 1.76
N ASP A 170 15.97 26.94 2.41
CA ASP A 170 16.70 25.70 2.23
C ASP A 170 15.90 24.52 2.82
N PRO A 171 15.36 23.62 1.97
CA PRO A 171 14.54 22.50 2.43
C PRO A 171 15.31 21.47 3.25
N ALA A 172 16.66 21.50 3.27
CA ALA A 172 17.46 20.67 4.16
C ALA A 172 17.17 20.95 5.64
N ASN A 173 16.79 22.20 5.96
CA ASN A 173 16.48 22.63 7.33
C ASN A 173 15.02 22.38 7.73
N ARG A 174 14.18 21.81 6.85
CA ARG A 174 12.74 21.59 7.08
C ARG A 174 12.42 20.95 8.44
N ARG A 175 13.17 19.91 8.82
CA ARG A 175 12.95 19.17 10.07
C ARG A 175 13.37 19.95 11.31
N ILE A 176 14.36 20.84 11.18
CA ILE A 176 14.87 21.68 12.27
C ILE A 176 13.96 22.89 12.48
N LEU A 177 13.48 23.49 11.39
CA LEU A 177 12.57 24.64 11.39
C LEU A 177 11.12 24.26 11.74
N GLY A 178 10.85 22.97 11.90
CA GLY A 178 9.53 22.42 12.19
C GLY A 178 8.57 22.46 11.00
N GLY A 179 7.40 21.85 11.21
CA GLY A 179 6.35 21.77 10.20
C GLY A 179 5.05 21.23 10.77
N GLY A 180 4.06 21.12 9.90
CA GLY A 180 2.77 20.52 10.24
C GLY A 180 2.85 19.01 10.41
N LYS A 181 1.72 18.43 10.80
CA LYS A 181 1.53 16.98 10.96
C LYS A 181 0.20 16.59 10.36
N MET A 182 0.09 15.36 9.89
CA MET A 182 -1.16 14.86 9.34
C MET A 182 -1.27 13.35 9.57
N THR A 183 -2.44 12.89 9.98
CA THR A 183 -2.81 11.49 9.96
C THR A 183 -3.88 11.30 8.91
N LEU A 184 -3.64 10.38 7.98
CA LEU A 184 -4.55 10.04 6.89
C LEU A 184 -5.05 8.62 7.05
N ARG A 185 -6.27 8.38 6.58
CA ARG A 185 -6.84 7.06 6.42
C ARG A 185 -7.04 6.77 4.94
N PHE A 186 -6.31 5.79 4.43
CA PHE A 186 -6.43 5.27 3.08
C PHE A 186 -7.40 4.09 3.07
N TYR A 187 -8.27 4.06 2.08
CA TYR A 187 -9.18 2.96 1.77
C TYR A 187 -8.78 2.42 0.40
N LEU A 188 -8.01 1.33 0.41
CA LEU A 188 -7.38 0.77 -0.78
C LEU A 188 -8.17 -0.43 -1.30
N TYR A 189 -8.41 -0.45 -2.60
CA TYR A 189 -8.93 -1.59 -3.34
C TYR A 189 -7.80 -2.12 -4.24
N PRO A 190 -6.99 -3.06 -3.75
CA PRO A 190 -5.89 -3.60 -4.53
C PRO A 190 -6.41 -4.53 -5.61
N ARG A 191 -5.79 -4.48 -6.80
CA ARG A 191 -6.08 -5.43 -7.89
C ARG A 191 -5.72 -6.87 -7.52
N VAL A 192 -4.68 -7.04 -6.71
CA VAL A 192 -4.17 -8.34 -6.26
C VAL A 192 -3.85 -8.25 -4.77
N ARG A 193 -4.30 -9.23 -4.00
CA ARG A 193 -3.92 -9.41 -2.59
C ARG A 193 -2.92 -10.56 -2.47
N PRO A 194 -2.06 -10.56 -1.44
CA PRO A 194 -1.30 -11.76 -1.12
C PRO A 194 -2.26 -12.91 -0.81
N ALA A 195 -1.93 -14.12 -1.21
CA ALA A 195 -2.79 -15.27 -0.93
C ALA A 195 -1.95 -16.53 -0.77
N VAL A 196 -2.36 -17.39 0.16
CA VAL A 196 -1.95 -18.80 0.14
C VAL A 196 -2.72 -19.46 -1.01
N VAL A 197 -2.01 -20.16 -1.89
CA VAL A 197 -2.65 -20.87 -3.00
C VAL A 197 -3.57 -21.95 -2.43
N VAL A 198 -4.80 -22.02 -2.92
CA VAL A 198 -5.76 -23.07 -2.56
C VAL A 198 -5.95 -23.99 -3.76
N THR A 199 -5.75 -25.29 -3.54
CA THR A 199 -5.93 -26.35 -4.53
C THR A 199 -7.21 -27.12 -4.25
N ALA A 200 -7.55 -28.09 -5.12
CA ALA A 200 -8.66 -29.02 -4.86
C ALA A 200 -8.50 -29.81 -3.54
N ASN A 201 -7.26 -29.95 -3.04
CA ASN A 201 -6.95 -30.67 -1.81
C ASN A 201 -6.82 -29.74 -0.59
N GLY A 202 -7.16 -28.46 -0.73
CA GLY A 202 -7.03 -27.44 0.30
C GLY A 202 -5.81 -26.53 0.10
N PRO A 203 -5.44 -25.75 1.13
CA PRO A 203 -4.31 -24.82 1.07
C PRO A 203 -3.01 -25.53 0.70
N ALA A 204 -2.23 -24.95 -0.20
CA ALA A 204 -0.93 -25.43 -0.63
C ALA A 204 0.13 -25.10 0.43
N VAL A 205 0.07 -25.87 1.53
CA VAL A 205 0.97 -25.81 2.66
C VAL A 205 1.63 -27.17 2.83
N THR A 206 2.94 -27.18 2.98
CA THR A 206 3.72 -28.42 3.14
C THR A 206 4.61 -28.33 4.37
N HIS A 207 4.96 -29.50 4.91
CA HIS A 207 6.10 -29.62 5.80
C HIS A 207 7.40 -29.34 5.03
N ILE A 208 8.53 -29.25 5.73
CA ILE A 208 9.85 -28.98 5.13
C ILE A 208 10.30 -30.07 4.15
N ASP A 209 9.75 -31.28 4.27
CA ASP A 209 10.00 -32.42 3.36
C ASP A 209 9.06 -32.42 2.13
N TYR A 210 8.30 -31.33 1.93
CA TYR A 210 7.30 -31.13 0.89
C TYR A 210 6.07 -32.06 0.95
N SER A 211 5.93 -32.86 2.02
CA SER A 211 4.67 -33.57 2.26
C SER A 211 3.55 -32.58 2.58
N PRO A 212 2.32 -32.77 2.06
CA PRO A 212 1.24 -31.82 2.28
C PRO A 212 0.77 -31.85 3.74
N VAL A 213 0.45 -30.67 4.27
CA VAL A 213 -0.25 -30.52 5.55
C VAL A 213 -1.72 -30.86 5.32
N THR A 214 -2.18 -31.94 5.95
CA THR A 214 -3.56 -32.45 5.83
C THR A 214 -4.08 -32.93 7.17
N SER A 215 -5.35 -33.30 7.28
CA SER A 215 -5.89 -33.82 8.55
C SER A 215 -5.23 -35.13 8.99
N SER A 216 -4.74 -35.94 8.05
CA SER A 216 -3.98 -37.17 8.32
C SER A 216 -2.47 -36.94 8.49
N ASN A 217 -1.97 -35.77 8.10
CA ASN A 217 -0.59 -35.33 8.31
C ASN A 217 -0.59 -33.85 8.76
N PRO A 218 -1.02 -33.56 10.00
CA PRO A 218 -1.27 -32.20 10.44
C PRO A 218 0.03 -31.49 10.81
N ALA A 219 -0.01 -30.16 10.79
CA ALA A 219 1.10 -29.33 11.24
C ALA A 219 1.45 -29.59 12.71
N ARG A 220 2.71 -29.42 13.10
CA ARG A 220 3.23 -29.68 14.45
C ARG A 220 3.67 -28.37 15.10
N PRO A 221 3.39 -28.16 16.39
CA PRO A 221 3.90 -27.00 17.11
C PRO A 221 5.43 -26.90 17.01
N GLY A 222 5.94 -25.72 16.66
CA GLY A 222 7.38 -25.44 16.54
C GLY A 222 8.04 -25.88 15.24
N GLU A 223 7.34 -26.56 14.32
CA GLU A 223 7.92 -26.93 13.03
C GLU A 223 7.91 -25.76 12.03
N THR A 224 8.76 -25.85 11.00
CA THR A 224 8.72 -24.95 9.85
C THR A 224 7.82 -25.51 8.77
N LEU A 225 6.91 -24.68 8.27
CA LEU A 225 6.06 -24.98 7.12
C LEU A 225 6.42 -24.10 5.94
N ILE A 226 6.19 -24.62 4.73
CA ILE A 226 6.35 -23.94 3.47
C ILE A 226 4.97 -23.60 2.92
N LEU A 227 4.76 -22.34 2.57
CA LEU A 227 3.55 -21.84 1.90
C LEU A 227 3.85 -21.60 0.43
N THR A 228 2.98 -22.14 -0.43
CA THR A 228 2.90 -21.67 -1.81
C THR A 228 1.98 -20.46 -1.84
N ALA A 229 2.51 -19.31 -2.26
CA ALA A 229 1.82 -18.03 -2.20
C ALA A 229 1.79 -17.31 -3.54
N THR A 230 0.86 -16.36 -3.70
CA THR A 230 0.80 -15.43 -4.83
C THR A 230 0.61 -14.01 -4.29
N GLY A 231 0.77 -13.00 -5.17
CA GLY A 231 0.41 -11.63 -4.84
C GLY A 231 1.29 -10.93 -3.79
N LEU A 232 2.53 -11.41 -3.55
CA LEU A 232 3.44 -10.81 -2.56
C LEU A 232 4.12 -9.51 -3.04
N GLY A 233 3.89 -9.13 -4.30
CA GLY A 233 4.48 -7.94 -4.90
C GLY A 233 5.85 -8.20 -5.57
N PRO A 234 6.62 -7.14 -5.83
CA PRO A 234 7.88 -7.24 -6.58
C PRO A 234 9.01 -7.89 -5.76
N VAL A 235 10.06 -8.28 -6.46
CA VAL A 235 11.23 -8.98 -5.91
C VAL A 235 12.53 -8.24 -6.21
N LYS A 236 13.64 -8.71 -5.62
CA LYS A 236 15.00 -8.19 -5.83
C LYS A 236 15.91 -9.28 -6.44
N PRO A 237 16.62 -8.99 -7.56
CA PRO A 237 16.41 -7.84 -8.44
C PRO A 237 15.01 -7.83 -9.06
N ASN A 238 14.51 -6.65 -9.45
CA ASN A 238 13.19 -6.55 -10.07
C ASN A 238 13.19 -7.27 -11.42
N LEU A 239 12.10 -7.98 -11.73
CA LEU A 239 11.92 -8.70 -12.99
C LEU A 239 11.01 -7.88 -13.91
N GLU A 240 11.44 -7.69 -15.15
CA GLU A 240 10.73 -6.89 -16.15
C GLU A 240 10.35 -7.73 -17.39
N PRO A 241 9.06 -7.77 -17.81
CA PRO A 241 7.92 -7.16 -17.13
C PRO A 241 7.53 -7.93 -15.84
N PRO A 242 6.99 -7.26 -14.81
CA PRO A 242 6.64 -7.90 -13.55
C PRO A 242 5.59 -9.01 -13.76
N GLY A 243 5.82 -10.16 -13.13
CA GLY A 243 4.92 -11.33 -13.21
C GLY A 243 4.93 -12.10 -14.53
N ALA A 244 5.68 -11.63 -15.55
CA ALA A 244 5.79 -12.31 -16.85
C ALA A 244 7.01 -13.23 -16.94
N ILE A 245 8.03 -12.98 -16.13
CA ILE A 245 9.30 -13.72 -16.10
C ILE A 245 9.23 -14.78 -14.99
N THR A 246 9.77 -15.97 -15.26
CA THR A 246 9.92 -17.03 -14.26
C THR A 246 11.03 -16.71 -13.29
N PHE A 247 10.85 -17.03 -12.02
CA PHE A 247 11.92 -16.89 -11.02
C PHE A 247 13.09 -17.85 -11.30
N SER A 248 14.32 -17.38 -11.05
CA SER A 248 15.55 -18.18 -11.18
C SER A 248 15.86 -18.91 -9.88
N SER A 249 16.53 -20.06 -9.96
CA SER A 249 17.10 -20.74 -8.80
C SER A 249 18.42 -20.11 -8.33
N SER A 250 19.07 -19.29 -9.15
CA SER A 250 20.31 -18.60 -8.80
C SER A 250 20.48 -17.28 -9.57
N PRO A 251 20.62 -16.13 -8.88
CA PRO A 251 20.24 -15.94 -7.48
C PRO A 251 18.73 -16.14 -7.30
N LEU A 252 18.29 -16.54 -6.10
CA LEU A 252 16.88 -16.49 -5.73
C LEU A 252 16.41 -15.04 -5.66
N GLN A 253 15.23 -14.76 -6.20
CA GLN A 253 14.63 -13.44 -6.09
C GLN A 253 13.84 -13.33 -4.78
N ARG A 254 14.29 -12.46 -3.86
CA ARG A 254 13.60 -12.23 -2.57
C ARG A 254 12.54 -11.14 -2.72
N VAL A 255 11.38 -11.32 -2.08
CA VAL A 255 10.30 -10.33 -2.05
C VAL A 255 10.79 -9.02 -1.41
N ASN A 256 10.49 -7.88 -2.04
CA ASN A 256 10.92 -6.55 -1.59
C ASN A 256 10.21 -6.11 -0.31
N ALA A 257 8.91 -6.38 -0.23
CA ALA A 257 8.06 -5.95 0.87
C ALA A 257 8.23 -6.85 2.11
N PRO A 258 7.98 -6.33 3.32
CA PRO A 258 7.78 -7.18 4.47
C PRO A 258 6.56 -8.08 4.22
N VAL A 259 6.75 -9.39 4.34
CA VAL A 259 5.67 -10.38 4.39
C VAL A 259 5.54 -10.87 5.82
N THR A 260 4.31 -11.01 6.27
CA THR A 260 3.99 -11.53 7.61
C THR A 260 2.97 -12.63 7.45
N VAL A 261 3.12 -13.68 8.25
CA VAL A 261 2.12 -14.73 8.39
C VAL A 261 1.28 -14.42 9.62
N VAL A 262 -0.04 -14.40 9.50
CA VAL A 262 -0.96 -14.27 10.63
C VAL A 262 -1.51 -15.66 10.94
N PHE A 263 -1.15 -16.21 12.09
CA PHE A 263 -1.57 -17.53 12.57
C PHE A 263 -2.51 -17.36 13.77
N ASN A 264 -3.77 -17.78 13.67
CA ASN A 264 -4.79 -17.56 14.71
C ASN A 264 -4.90 -16.09 15.18
N GLY A 265 -4.70 -15.14 14.26
CA GLY A 265 -4.72 -13.70 14.55
C GLY A 265 -3.41 -13.14 15.10
N GLN A 266 -2.39 -13.97 15.36
CA GLN A 266 -1.06 -13.54 15.79
C GLN A 266 -0.15 -13.35 14.58
N GLU A 267 0.48 -12.18 14.46
CA GLU A 267 1.53 -11.93 13.46
C GLU A 267 2.82 -12.69 13.80
N LEU A 268 3.33 -13.42 12.82
CA LEU A 268 4.57 -14.19 12.85
C LEU A 268 5.50 -13.70 11.74
N PRO A 269 6.81 -13.55 12.02
CA PRO A 269 7.78 -13.23 10.99
C PRO A 269 7.91 -14.39 9.99
N THR A 270 8.26 -14.07 8.76
CA THR A 270 8.70 -15.07 7.77
C THR A 270 10.18 -15.39 7.95
N ILE A 271 10.55 -16.64 7.70
CA ILE A 271 11.95 -17.09 7.65
C ILE A 271 12.50 -16.79 6.25
N ASP A 272 11.78 -17.25 5.22
CA ASP A 272 12.06 -17.00 3.82
C ASP A 272 10.83 -16.51 3.07
N GLN A 273 11.08 -15.67 2.05
CA GLN A 273 10.05 -15.09 1.18
C GLN A 273 10.67 -14.85 -0.21
N VAL A 274 10.62 -15.87 -1.05
CA VAL A 274 11.30 -15.86 -2.35
C VAL A 274 10.36 -16.25 -3.48
N GLY A 275 10.69 -15.84 -4.69
CA GLY A 275 10.05 -16.37 -5.88
C GLY A 275 10.36 -17.86 -6.03
N TRP A 276 9.34 -18.68 -6.29
CA TRP A 276 9.49 -20.11 -6.46
C TRP A 276 10.20 -20.41 -7.79
N PRO A 277 11.40 -21.02 -7.80
CA PRO A 277 12.16 -21.21 -9.05
C PRO A 277 11.38 -21.94 -10.14
N GLY A 278 11.47 -21.43 -11.37
CA GLY A 278 10.75 -21.95 -12.53
C GLY A 278 9.27 -21.56 -12.62
N GLN A 279 8.72 -20.90 -11.60
CA GLN A 279 7.33 -20.42 -11.59
C GLN A 279 7.26 -18.92 -11.87
N LYS A 280 6.08 -18.45 -12.30
CA LYS A 280 5.76 -17.02 -12.47
C LYS A 280 4.79 -16.60 -11.38
N SER A 281 5.05 -15.49 -10.70
CA SER A 281 4.14 -14.90 -9.69
C SER A 281 3.75 -15.85 -8.54
N THR A 282 4.46 -16.97 -8.38
CA THR A 282 4.31 -17.93 -7.30
C THR A 282 5.52 -17.82 -6.39
N TYR A 283 5.27 -17.70 -5.10
CA TYR A 283 6.25 -17.48 -4.07
C TYR A 283 6.29 -18.67 -3.13
N TRP A 284 7.47 -18.87 -2.57
CA TRP A 284 7.74 -19.74 -1.44
C TRP A 284 7.84 -18.83 -0.21
N VAL A 285 7.04 -19.12 0.82
CA VAL A 285 7.14 -18.45 2.12
C VAL A 285 7.29 -19.45 3.25
N ASP A 286 8.35 -19.30 4.04
CA ASP A 286 8.58 -20.12 5.22
C ASP A 286 8.18 -19.39 6.49
N PHE A 287 7.58 -20.12 7.42
CA PHE A 287 7.33 -19.64 8.77
C PHE A 287 7.38 -20.79 9.78
N GLN A 288 7.63 -20.45 11.04
CA GLN A 288 7.58 -21.41 12.13
C GLN A 288 6.19 -21.39 12.77
N VAL A 289 5.56 -22.57 12.89
CA VAL A 289 4.33 -22.74 13.67
C VAL A 289 4.65 -22.43 15.14
N PRO A 290 3.82 -21.65 15.86
CA PRO A 290 4.07 -21.36 17.27
C PRO A 290 4.28 -22.65 18.09
N ALA A 291 5.27 -22.65 18.98
CA ALA A 291 5.60 -23.82 19.79
C ALA A 291 4.49 -24.21 20.78
N ASP A 292 3.60 -23.26 21.08
CA ASP A 292 2.41 -23.38 21.92
C ASP A 292 1.11 -23.53 21.12
N ALA A 293 1.20 -23.77 19.80
CA ALA A 293 0.02 -23.99 18.96
C ALA A 293 -0.82 -25.16 19.48
N VAL A 294 -2.12 -24.92 19.64
CA VAL A 294 -3.09 -25.92 20.12
C VAL A 294 -3.55 -26.79 18.95
N ALA A 295 -3.77 -28.08 19.22
CA ALA A 295 -4.32 -29.01 18.25
C ALA A 295 -5.71 -28.58 17.75
N GLY A 296 -6.01 -28.84 16.49
CA GLY A 296 -7.26 -28.49 15.84
C GLY A 296 -7.05 -27.70 14.56
N ASN A 297 -8.06 -26.95 14.15
CA ASN A 297 -7.98 -26.09 12.96
C ASN A 297 -7.42 -24.72 13.34
N ALA A 298 -6.32 -24.32 12.71
CA ALA A 298 -5.73 -23.00 12.84
C ALA A 298 -6.00 -22.15 11.60
N THR A 299 -6.25 -20.85 11.79
CA THR A 299 -6.36 -19.89 10.70
C THR A 299 -5.00 -19.38 10.29
N LEU A 300 -4.83 -19.17 8.99
CA LEU A 300 -3.60 -18.70 8.38
C LEU A 300 -3.92 -17.62 7.34
N GLN A 301 -3.18 -16.52 7.36
CA GLN A 301 -3.32 -15.43 6.41
C GLN A 301 -1.95 -14.84 6.08
N LEU A 302 -1.75 -14.43 4.83
CA LEU A 302 -0.56 -13.67 4.43
C LEU A 302 -0.88 -12.18 4.41
N VAL A 303 0.06 -11.37 4.87
CA VAL A 303 0.05 -9.91 4.75
C VAL A 303 1.30 -9.48 4.02
N ALA A 304 1.17 -8.67 2.97
CA ALA A 304 2.29 -8.12 2.22
C ALA A 304 2.04 -6.64 1.96
N THR A 305 3.02 -5.77 2.24
CA THR A 305 2.86 -4.30 2.13
C THR A 305 1.60 -3.80 2.86
N TRP A 306 1.35 -4.32 4.06
CA TRP A 306 0.17 -4.04 4.89
C TRP A 306 -1.19 -4.43 4.29
N MET A 307 -1.22 -5.15 3.17
CA MET A 307 -2.44 -5.66 2.56
C MET A 307 -2.68 -7.11 3.00
N PRO A 308 -3.75 -7.39 3.77
CA PRO A 308 -4.09 -8.74 4.14
C PRO A 308 -4.75 -9.51 2.99
N GLY A 309 -4.37 -10.79 2.89
CA GLY A 309 -4.94 -11.77 2.00
C GLY A 309 -6.19 -12.46 2.52
N PRO A 310 -6.78 -13.38 1.74
CA PRO A 310 -7.79 -14.30 2.24
C PRO A 310 -7.24 -15.16 3.39
N VAL A 311 -8.12 -15.48 4.35
CA VAL A 311 -7.81 -16.44 5.42
C VAL A 311 -8.04 -17.85 4.91
N VAL A 312 -7.09 -18.75 5.17
CA VAL A 312 -7.24 -20.19 4.98
C VAL A 312 -7.17 -20.92 6.31
N THR A 313 -7.54 -22.20 6.35
CA THR A 313 -7.48 -23.03 7.55
C THR A 313 -6.57 -24.23 7.31
N ILE A 314 -5.70 -24.53 8.27
CA ILE A 314 -4.84 -25.72 8.26
C ILE A 314 -5.04 -26.54 9.56
N PRO A 315 -4.91 -27.88 9.50
CA PRO A 315 -4.93 -28.72 10.68
C PRO A 315 -3.59 -28.68 11.43
N VAL A 316 -3.65 -28.61 12.75
CA VAL A 316 -2.54 -28.69 13.70
C VAL A 316 -2.75 -29.90 14.59
N GLY A 317 -1.72 -30.74 14.71
CA GLY A 317 -1.70 -31.93 15.54
C GLY A 317 -1.40 -31.60 17.00
N ALA A 318 -1.60 -32.60 17.86
CA ALA A 318 -1.15 -32.50 19.25
C ALA A 318 0.36 -32.35 19.34
N ARG A 319 0.82 -31.66 20.39
CA ARG A 319 2.23 -31.66 20.76
C ARG A 319 2.67 -33.12 20.97
N PRO A 320 3.78 -33.57 20.36
CA PRO A 320 4.32 -34.90 20.62
C PRO A 320 4.74 -35.08 22.08
#